data_AF-A0A955LKV1-F1
#
_entry.id   AF-A0A955LKV1-F1
#
_cell.length_a   1.000
_cell.length_b   1.000
_cell.length_c   1.000
_cell.angle_alpha   90.00
_cell.angle_beta   90.00
_cell.angle_gamma   90.00
#
_symmetry.space_group_name_H-M   'P 1'
#
loop_
_entity.id
_entity.type
_entity.pdbx_description
1 polymer ?
#
loop_
_entity_poly.entity_id
_entity_poly.type
_entity_poly.pdbx_seq_one_letter_code
_entity_poly.pdbx_strand_id
1 'polypeptide(L)'
;MRTIILLIGWPVLVGGSIYILMKGQKVYSMVKGSLVGSLVRVLVFSMLIEMYSLGIVATALMLVDLSYTYVVLPIFMIWFVSFVATIRTLMSWENEERKMRAAVESQPK
;
A
#
# COMPACT_ATOMS: atom_id res chain seq x y z
N MET A 1 -0.58 -27.50 -5.57
CA MET A 1 -0.58 -26.39 -4.58
C MET A 1 0.22 -25.16 -5.05
N ARG A 2 1.48 -25.30 -5.51
CA ARG A 2 2.32 -24.18 -6.03
C ARG A 2 1.60 -23.26 -7.03
N THR A 3 0.92 -23.83 -8.02
CA THR A 3 0.22 -23.06 -9.06
C THR A 3 -0.92 -22.22 -8.52
N ILE A 4 -1.65 -22.69 -7.50
CA ILE A 4 -2.78 -21.97 -6.90
C ILE A 4 -2.27 -20.74 -6.13
N ILE A 5 -1.17 -20.89 -5.39
CA ILE A 5 -0.57 -19.79 -4.63
C ILE A 5 -0.06 -18.69 -5.57
N LEU A 6 0.62 -19.08 -6.65
CA LEU A 6 1.10 -18.12 -7.66
C LEU A 6 -0.05 -17.45 -8.41
N LEU A 7 -1.09 -18.21 -8.76
CA LEU A 7 -2.22 -17.73 -9.53
C LEU A 7 -3.16 -16.82 -8.71
N ILE A 8 -3.20 -16.96 -7.39
CA ILE A 8 -3.93 -16.04 -6.49
C ILE A 8 -3.06 -14.86 -6.05
N GLY A 9 -1.77 -15.08 -5.80
CA GLY A 9 -0.85 -14.05 -5.33
C GLY A 9 -0.70 -12.88 -6.31
N TRP A 10 -0.61 -13.17 -7.61
CA TRP A 10 -0.48 -12.14 -8.64
C TRP A 10 -1.71 -11.22 -8.76
N PRO A 11 -2.95 -11.73 -8.86
CA PRO A 11 -4.15 -10.90 -8.81
C PRO A 11 -4.27 -10.06 -7.54
N VAL A 12 -3.88 -10.60 -6.38
CA VAL A 12 -3.89 -9.84 -5.12
C VAL A 12 -2.87 -8.70 -5.16
N LEU A 13 -1.67 -8.93 -5.70
CA LEU A 13 -0.67 -7.89 -5.90
C LEU A 13 -1.18 -6.78 -6.84
N VAL A 14 -1.78 -7.16 -7.97
CA VAL A 14 -2.36 -6.21 -8.93
C VAL A 14 -3.50 -5.41 -8.30
N GLY A 15 -4.41 -6.07 -7.57
CA GLY A 15 -5.50 -5.41 -6.85
C GLY A 15 -5.01 -4.46 -5.77
N GLY A 16 -4.01 -4.89 -4.98
CA GLY A 16 -3.34 -4.07 -3.98
C GLY A 16 -2.68 -2.82 -4.57
N SER A 17 -2.01 -2.96 -5.72
CA SER A 17 -1.38 -1.84 -6.45
C SER A 17 -2.40 -0.79 -6.82
N ILE A 18 -3.50 -1.21 -7.46
CA ILE A 18 -4.56 -0.31 -7.90
C ILE A 18 -5.17 0.41 -6.70
N TYR A 19 -5.45 -0.33 -5.62
CA TYR A 19 -6.01 0.24 -4.39
C TYR A 19 -5.10 1.31 -3.77
N ILE A 20 -3.80 1.02 -3.61
CA ILE A 20 -2.82 1.96 -3.08
C ILE A 20 -2.69 3.20 -3.97
N LEU A 21 -2.68 3.02 -5.29
CA LEU A 21 -2.57 4.14 -6.23
C LEU A 21 -3.80 5.05 -6.15
N MET A 22 -5.00 4.48 -6.14
CA MET A 22 -6.24 5.25 -6.03
C MET A 22 -6.29 6.03 -4.70
N LYS A 23 -5.99 5.38 -3.58
CA LYS A 23 -5.96 6.04 -2.27
C LYS A 23 -4.85 7.09 -2.17
N GLY A 24 -3.66 6.74 -2.63
CA GLY A 24 -2.49 7.61 -2.66
C GLY A 24 -2.71 8.87 -3.50
N GLN A 25 -3.28 8.72 -4.70
CA GLN A 25 -3.64 9.86 -5.56
C GLN A 25 -4.72 10.74 -4.94
N LYS A 26 -5.72 10.15 -4.28
CA LYS A 26 -6.76 10.90 -3.58
C LYS A 26 -6.16 11.75 -2.47
N VAL A 27 -5.35 11.16 -1.59
CA VAL A 27 -4.66 11.90 -0.52
C VAL A 27 -3.77 12.97 -1.13
N TYR A 28 -2.90 12.61 -2.09
CA TYR A 28 -2.00 13.54 -2.77
C TYR A 28 -2.71 14.76 -3.37
N SER A 29 -3.87 14.58 -4.00
CA SER A 29 -4.61 15.69 -4.61
C SER A 29 -5.19 16.66 -3.56
N MET A 30 -5.49 16.15 -2.36
CA MET A 30 -6.01 16.97 -1.25
C MET A 30 -4.90 17.77 -0.56
N VAL A 31 -3.71 17.18 -0.38
CA VAL A 31 -2.52 17.82 0.23
C VAL A 31 -1.60 18.55 -0.79
N LYS A 32 -2.03 18.68 -2.05
CA LYS A 32 -1.19 19.15 -3.17
C LYS A 32 -0.63 20.55 -2.89
N GLY A 33 0.70 20.66 -2.79
CA GLY A 33 1.39 21.92 -2.46
C GLY A 33 2.04 21.94 -1.07
N SER A 34 1.83 20.91 -0.25
CA SER A 34 2.50 20.74 1.04
C SER A 34 3.60 19.66 0.99
N LEU A 35 4.53 19.70 1.96
CA LEU A 35 5.54 18.65 2.19
C LEU A 35 4.90 17.25 2.30
N VAL A 36 3.69 17.18 2.84
CA VAL A 36 2.91 15.96 3.03
C VAL A 36 2.61 15.26 1.71
N GLY A 37 2.29 16.02 0.65
CA GLY A 37 2.04 15.44 -0.67
C GLY A 37 3.25 14.72 -1.24
N SER A 38 4.44 15.27 -1.05
CA SER A 38 5.68 14.61 -1.46
C SER A 38 5.90 13.30 -0.68
N LEU A 39 5.69 13.32 0.64
CA LEU A 39 5.79 12.14 1.49
C LEU A 39 4.81 11.04 1.09
N VAL A 40 3.55 11.39 0.83
CA VAL A 40 2.52 10.44 0.36
C VAL A 40 2.92 9.80 -0.96
N ARG A 41 3.46 10.59 -1.90
CA ARG A 41 3.91 10.07 -3.19
C ARG A 41 5.08 9.08 -3.02
N VAL A 42 6.07 9.42 -2.20
CA VAL A 42 7.20 8.54 -1.90
C VAL A 42 6.72 7.26 -1.22
N LEU A 43 5.83 7.37 -0.22
CA LEU A 43 5.28 6.25 0.53
C LEU A 43 4.50 5.26 -0.34
N VAL A 44 3.68 5.78 -1.26
CA VAL A 44 2.93 4.98 -2.24
C VAL A 44 3.91 4.26 -3.19
N PHE A 45 4.93 4.96 -3.66
CA PHE A 45 5.91 4.41 -4.58
C PHE A 45 6.79 3.36 -3.91
N SER A 46 7.25 3.60 -2.68
CA SER A 46 8.04 2.64 -1.90
C SER A 46 7.23 1.37 -1.62
N MET A 47 5.94 1.52 -1.24
CA MET A 47 5.08 0.37 -1.01
C MET A 47 4.84 -0.47 -2.27
N LEU A 48 4.69 0.15 -3.44
CA LEU A 48 4.61 -0.58 -4.70
C LEU A 48 5.90 -1.37 -4.99
N ILE A 49 7.07 -0.73 -4.81
CA ILE A 49 8.35 -1.39 -5.03
C ILE A 49 8.52 -2.58 -4.08
N GLU A 50 8.25 -2.40 -2.79
CA GLU A 50 8.33 -3.47 -1.79
C GLU A 50 7.40 -4.63 -2.13
N MET A 51 6.15 -4.32 -2.49
CA MET A 51 5.13 -5.29 -2.84
C MET A 51 5.54 -6.14 -4.06
N TYR A 52 6.00 -5.50 -5.14
CA TYR A 52 6.45 -6.20 -6.34
C TYR A 52 7.74 -6.97 -6.11
N SER A 53 8.69 -6.41 -5.35
CA SER A 53 9.96 -7.08 -5.01
C SER A 53 9.68 -8.36 -4.22
N LEU A 54 8.82 -8.28 -3.20
CA LEU A 54 8.43 -9.42 -2.38
C LEU A 54 7.66 -10.46 -3.20
N GLY A 55 6.72 -10.03 -4.06
CA GLY A 55 5.99 -10.94 -4.97
C GLY A 55 6.89 -11.71 -5.94
N ILE A 56 7.88 -11.05 -6.53
CA ILE A 56 8.85 -11.67 -7.45
C ILE A 56 9.77 -12.62 -6.69
N VAL A 57 10.34 -12.19 -5.55
CA VAL A 57 11.24 -13.01 -4.73
C VAL A 57 10.51 -14.23 -4.17
N ALA A 58 9.28 -14.06 -3.69
CA ALA A 58 8.41 -15.14 -3.25
C ALA A 58 8.16 -16.16 -4.37
N THR A 59 7.85 -15.67 -5.58
CA THR A 59 7.64 -16.51 -6.75
C THR A 59 8.90 -17.30 -7.11
N ALA A 60 10.05 -16.63 -7.18
CA ALA A 60 11.33 -17.26 -7.49
C ALA A 60 11.72 -18.34 -6.47
N LEU A 61 11.61 -18.04 -5.17
CA LEU A 61 11.91 -18.99 -4.10
C LEU A 61 10.99 -20.21 -4.13
N MET A 62 9.68 -20.01 -4.32
CA MET A 62 8.71 -21.12 -4.43
C MET A 62 8.86 -21.96 -5.70
N LEU A 63 9.49 -21.42 -6.76
CA LEU A 63 9.83 -22.16 -7.98
C LEU A 63 11.06 -23.06 -7.78
N VAL A 64 12.01 -22.65 -6.93
CA VAL A 64 13.21 -23.43 -6.60
C VAL A 64 12.86 -24.57 -5.64
N ASP A 65 12.18 -24.27 -4.53
CA ASP A 65 11.75 -25.28 -3.56
C ASP A 65 10.49 -24.83 -2.81
N LEU A 66 9.53 -25.74 -2.60
CA LEU A 66 8.33 -25.44 -1.81
C LEU A 66 8.64 -25.22 -0.32
N SER A 67 9.76 -25.70 0.18
CA SER A 67 10.19 -25.54 1.57
C SER A 67 10.41 -24.07 1.94
N TYR A 68 10.75 -23.21 0.98
CA TYR A 68 10.90 -21.77 1.20
C TYR A 68 9.56 -21.07 1.49
N THR A 69 8.42 -21.74 1.31
CA THR A 69 7.10 -21.20 1.70
C THR A 69 7.08 -20.80 3.18
N TYR A 70 7.71 -21.59 4.06
CA TYR A 70 7.78 -21.30 5.49
C TYR A 70 8.61 -20.05 5.82
N VAL A 71 9.49 -19.61 4.93
CA VAL A 71 10.29 -18.39 5.06
C VAL A 71 9.56 -17.19 4.45
N VAL A 72 8.94 -17.38 3.29
CA VAL A 72 8.23 -16.31 2.57
C VAL A 72 6.98 -15.85 3.33
N LEU A 73 6.24 -16.78 3.94
CA LEU A 73 4.98 -16.48 4.62
C LEU A 73 5.12 -15.49 5.81
N PRO A 74 6.09 -15.64 6.74
CA PRO A 74 6.29 -14.64 7.79
C PRO A 74 6.79 -13.30 7.25
N ILE A 75 7.64 -13.27 6.22
CA ILE A 75 8.06 -12.02 5.57
C ILE A 75 6.84 -11.30 4.96
N PHE A 76 5.98 -12.05 4.25
CA PHE A 76 4.74 -11.53 3.71
C PHE A 76 3.81 -11.01 4.81
N MET A 77 3.69 -11.69 5.95
CA MET A 77 2.89 -11.25 7.08
C MET A 77 3.39 -9.92 7.67
N ILE A 78 4.70 -9.77 7.87
CA ILE A 78 5.29 -8.52 8.35
C ILE A 78 5.02 -7.39 7.36
N TRP A 79 5.26 -7.64 6.07
CA TRP A 79 4.99 -6.67 5.02
C TRP A 79 3.50 -6.29 4.97
N PHE A 80 2.58 -7.26 5.11
CA PHE A 80 1.14 -7.03 5.11
C PHE A 80 0.71 -6.15 6.28
N VAL A 81 1.30 -6.32 7.47
CA VAL A 81 1.06 -5.42 8.61
C VAL A 81 1.50 -4.00 8.29
N SER A 82 2.68 -3.82 7.71
CA SER A 82 3.18 -2.51 7.26
C SER A 82 2.26 -1.88 6.22
N PHE A 83 1.79 -2.66 5.25
CA PHE A 83 0.83 -2.23 4.23
C PHE A 83 -0.47 -1.71 4.87
N VAL A 84 -1.07 -2.47 5.79
CA VAL A 84 -2.29 -2.06 6.51
C VAL A 84 -2.05 -0.79 7.33
N ALA A 85 -0.90 -0.68 8.01
CA ALA A 85 -0.53 0.53 8.74
C ALA A 85 -0.43 1.75 7.81
N THR A 86 0.21 1.62 6.65
CA THR A 86 0.31 2.67 5.64
C THR A 86 -1.07 3.11 5.14
N ILE A 87 -1.97 2.16 4.84
CA ILE A 87 -3.34 2.50 4.42
C ILE A 87 -4.08 3.26 5.54
N ARG A 88 -3.95 2.83 6.80
CA ARG A 88 -4.56 3.54 7.94
C ARG A 88 -4.03 4.95 8.09
N THR A 89 -2.72 5.14 7.95
CA THR A 89 -2.09 6.46 7.96
C THR A 89 -2.68 7.30 6.83
N LEU A 90 -2.70 6.82 5.58
CA LEU A 90 -3.31 7.55 4.46
C LEU A 90 -4.78 7.94 4.73
N MET A 91 -5.57 7.06 5.33
CA MET A 91 -6.96 7.35 5.68
C MET A 91 -7.11 8.36 6.83
N SER A 92 -6.22 8.34 7.83
CA SER A 92 -6.24 9.33 8.92
C SER A 92 -6.00 10.73 8.37
N TRP A 93 -5.04 10.87 7.47
CA TRP A 93 -4.68 12.15 6.88
C TRP A 93 -5.80 12.68 5.96
N GLU A 94 -6.44 11.80 5.17
CA GLU A 94 -7.66 12.13 4.42
C GLU A 94 -8.79 12.65 5.32
N ASN A 95 -8.99 12.02 6.47
CA ASN A 95 -10.04 12.41 7.41
C ASN A 95 -9.72 13.74 8.12
N GLU A 96 -8.47 13.96 8.50
CA GLU A 96 -8.02 15.21 9.12
C GLU A 96 -8.20 16.41 8.19
N GLU A 97 -7.75 16.29 6.94
CA GLU A 97 -7.94 17.37 5.96
C GLU A 97 -9.40 17.65 5.66
N ARG A 98 -10.24 16.60 5.55
CA ARG A 98 -11.68 16.78 5.34
C ARG A 98 -12.32 17.54 6.51
N LYS A 99 -11.92 17.22 7.74
CA LYS A 99 -12.39 17.94 8.94
C LYS A 99 -11.92 19.39 8.95
N MET A 100 -10.65 19.64 8.62
CA MET A 100 -10.12 21.01 8.56
C MET A 100 -10.82 21.85 7.49
N ARG A 101 -11.05 21.31 6.29
CA ARG A 101 -11.80 22.00 5.23
C ARG A 101 -13.23 22.34 5.66
N ALA A 102 -13.95 21.40 6.27
CA ALA A 102 -15.30 21.63 6.78
C ALA A 102 -15.34 22.71 7.88
N ALA A 103 -14.33 22.73 8.77
CA ALA A 103 -14.23 23.74 9.81
C ALA A 103 -13.99 25.15 9.23
N VAL A 104 -13.15 25.27 8.19
CA VAL A 104 -12.89 26.54 7.49
C VAL A 104 -14.14 27.06 6.76
N GLU A 105 -14.90 26.19 6.09
CA GLU A 105 -16.16 26.58 5.43
C GLU A 105 -17.27 26.98 6.42
N SER A 106 -17.22 26.46 7.65
CA SER A 106 -18.21 26.78 8.69
C SER A 106 -17.96 28.10 9.44
N GLN A 107 -16.80 28.74 9.24
CA GLN A 107 -16.53 30.05 9.83
C GLN A 107 -17.21 31.14 8.98
N PRO A 108 -18.11 31.96 9.54
CA PRO A 108 -18.69 33.09 8.82
C PRO A 108 -17.58 34.09 8.48
N LYS A 109 -17.59 34.58 7.23
CA LYS A 109 -16.69 35.63 6.74
C LYS A 109 -16.79 36.91 7.56
#